data_AF-A0A258TH73-F1
#
_entry.id   AF-A0A258TH73-F1
#
_cell.length_a   1.000
_cell.length_b   1.000
_cell.length_c   1.000
_cell.angle_alpha   90.00
_cell.angle_beta   90.00
_cell.angle_gamma   90.00
#
_symmetry.space_group_name_H-M   'P 1'
#
loop_
_entity.id
_entity.type
_entity.pdbx_description
1 polymer ?
#
loop_
_entity_poly.entity_id
_entity_poly.type
_entity_poly.pdbx_seq_one_letter_code
_entity_poly.pdbx_strand_id
1 'polypeptide(L)'
;MTSLTIVHIEDEYSDFLSLTTTLKTFIESHWHSTHGTPVIAARRILAESQEKPPSWIAFELIVKQRPEQTFRWIFVRDALLPEEVRAYMEGRIVFIFDVLRPDESGTTMRVSLAETLRSIEGINVPSDDVVVYTAYQGTGIDAIAPELLAVIGHRIRKENDFELDDFLSGVVLECIENG
;
A
#
# COMPACT_ATOMS: atom_id res chain seq x y z
N MET A 1 -6.46 -19.83 -2.43
CA MET A 1 -6.35 -18.67 -1.53
C MET A 1 -5.01 -17.99 -1.66
N THR A 2 -4.96 -17.07 -2.60
CA THR A 2 -3.89 -16.09 -2.70
C THR A 2 -4.20 -14.98 -1.69
N SER A 3 -3.45 -14.92 -0.58
CA SER A 3 -3.55 -13.78 0.35
C SER A 3 -2.85 -12.57 -0.26
N LEU A 4 -3.37 -11.37 -0.02
CA LEU A 4 -2.80 -10.10 -0.49
C LEU A 4 -2.48 -9.23 0.72
N THR A 5 -1.24 -8.74 0.78
CA THR A 5 -0.79 -7.72 1.73
C THR A 5 -0.39 -6.46 0.95
N ILE A 6 -1.03 -5.34 1.24
CA ILE A 6 -0.63 -4.03 0.72
C ILE A 6 0.05 -3.25 1.85
N VAL A 7 1.29 -2.83 1.61
CA VAL A 7 2.10 -2.03 2.51
C VAL A 7 2.19 -0.62 1.95
N HIS A 8 1.49 0.30 2.60
CA HIS A 8 1.42 1.71 2.22
C HIS A 8 2.28 2.52 3.19
N ILE A 9 3.34 3.09 2.65
CA ILE A 9 4.32 3.87 3.39
C ILE A 9 4.07 5.35 3.08
N GLU A 10 3.66 6.13 4.09
CA GLU A 10 3.24 7.52 3.94
C GLU A 10 3.35 8.29 5.27
N ASP A 11 3.52 9.62 5.22
CA ASP A 11 3.51 10.47 6.42
C ASP A 11 2.07 10.84 6.91
N GLU A 12 1.08 10.82 6.01
CA GLU A 12 -0.29 11.26 6.28
C GLU A 12 -1.27 10.09 6.43
N TYR A 13 -1.83 9.91 7.63
CA TYR A 13 -2.79 8.84 7.90
C TYR A 13 -4.17 9.06 7.22
N SER A 14 -4.51 10.30 6.84
CA SER A 14 -5.79 10.61 6.17
C SER A 14 -5.87 10.01 4.77
N ASP A 15 -4.79 10.11 4.01
CA ASP A 15 -4.73 9.69 2.61
C ASP A 15 -4.77 8.16 2.53
N PHE A 16 -4.04 7.50 3.43
CA PHE A 16 -4.20 6.08 3.75
C PHE A 16 -5.66 5.65 4.00
N LEU A 17 -6.41 6.37 4.84
CA LEU A 17 -7.82 6.04 5.11
C LEU A 17 -8.70 6.23 3.88
N SER A 18 -8.40 7.21 3.03
CA SER A 18 -9.10 7.45 1.78
C SER A 18 -8.94 6.25 0.83
N LEU A 19 -7.69 5.85 0.58
CA LEU A 19 -7.35 4.76 -0.35
C LEU A 19 -7.95 3.42 0.09
N THR A 20 -7.84 3.12 1.39
CA THR A 20 -8.42 1.90 1.96
C THR A 20 -9.96 1.88 1.88
N THR A 21 -10.59 3.06 1.96
CA THR A 21 -12.04 3.21 1.76
C THR A 21 -12.42 3.00 0.30
N THR A 22 -11.67 3.58 -0.66
CA THR A 22 -11.89 3.40 -2.10
C THR A 22 -11.88 1.93 -2.47
N LEU A 23 -10.89 1.18 -2.00
CA LEU A 23 -10.79 -0.25 -2.29
C LEU A 23 -11.85 -1.10 -1.62
N LYS A 24 -12.22 -0.77 -0.38
CA LYS A 24 -13.37 -1.39 0.26
C LYS A 24 -14.61 -1.23 -0.62
N THR A 25 -14.88 -0.03 -1.11
CA THR A 25 -16.00 0.24 -2.01
C THR A 25 -15.89 -0.54 -3.31
N PHE A 26 -14.70 -0.59 -3.92
CA PHE A 26 -14.46 -1.40 -5.12
C PHE A 26 -14.79 -2.88 -4.90
N ILE A 27 -14.29 -3.50 -3.83
CA ILE A 27 -14.54 -4.92 -3.50
C ILE A 27 -16.04 -5.16 -3.35
N GLU A 28 -16.73 -4.31 -2.58
CA GLU A 28 -18.17 -4.44 -2.33
C GLU A 28 -18.98 -4.29 -3.62
N SER A 29 -18.63 -3.32 -4.47
CA SER A 29 -19.27 -3.07 -5.76
C SER A 29 -19.01 -4.20 -6.77
N HIS A 30 -17.76 -4.65 -6.88
CA HIS A 30 -17.39 -5.74 -7.77
C HIS A 30 -18.16 -7.00 -7.39
N TRP A 31 -18.16 -7.38 -6.12
CA TRP A 31 -18.88 -8.57 -5.65
C TRP A 31 -20.38 -8.48 -5.93
N HIS A 32 -21.00 -7.34 -5.66
CA HIS A 32 -22.41 -7.13 -5.95
C HIS A 32 -22.71 -7.30 -7.44
N SER A 33 -21.86 -6.73 -8.31
CA SER A 33 -22.02 -6.81 -9.76
C SER A 33 -21.87 -8.23 -10.30
N THR A 34 -20.89 -8.98 -9.79
CA THR A 34 -20.55 -10.30 -10.31
C THR A 34 -21.44 -11.41 -9.74
N HIS A 35 -21.85 -11.30 -8.48
CA HIS A 35 -22.54 -12.39 -7.75
C HIS A 35 -23.97 -12.03 -7.35
N GLY A 36 -24.44 -10.82 -7.68
CA GLY A 36 -25.79 -10.34 -7.36
C GLY A 36 -26.08 -10.22 -5.86
N THR A 37 -25.08 -10.43 -5.01
CA THR A 37 -25.23 -10.47 -3.55
C THR A 37 -24.45 -9.30 -2.93
N PRO A 38 -25.11 -8.41 -2.17
CA PRO A 38 -24.40 -7.35 -1.49
C PRO A 38 -23.53 -7.93 -0.38
N VAL A 39 -22.30 -7.43 -0.29
CA VAL A 39 -21.35 -7.79 0.77
C VAL A 39 -20.92 -6.53 1.51
N ILE A 40 -20.56 -6.70 2.77
CA ILE A 40 -19.98 -5.63 3.58
C ILE A 40 -18.62 -6.14 4.03
N ALA A 41 -17.55 -5.51 3.54
CA ALA A 41 -16.21 -5.79 3.99
C ALA A 41 -16.01 -5.16 5.37
N ALA A 42 -15.71 -5.98 6.37
CA ALA A 42 -15.46 -5.55 7.73
C ALA A 42 -13.97 -5.22 7.91
N ARG A 43 -13.66 -4.11 8.59
CA ARG A 43 -12.28 -3.78 8.99
C ARG A 43 -11.96 -4.38 10.35
N ARG A 44 -10.80 -5.03 10.48
CA ARG A 44 -10.27 -5.55 11.75
C ARG A 44 -8.81 -5.12 11.94
N ILE A 45 -8.52 -4.32 12.97
CA ILE A 45 -7.13 -4.03 13.36
C ILE A 45 -6.50 -5.30 13.93
N LEU A 46 -5.34 -5.67 13.42
CA LEU A 46 -4.54 -6.80 13.91
C LEU A 46 -3.57 -6.33 14.99
N ALA A 47 -2.86 -5.24 14.72
CA ALA A 47 -1.91 -4.61 15.62
C ALA A 47 -1.60 -3.18 15.19
N GLU A 48 -1.07 -2.39 16.12
CA GLU A 48 -0.57 -1.05 15.88
C GLU A 48 0.61 -0.76 16.81
N SER A 49 1.48 0.15 16.39
CA SER A 49 2.53 0.70 17.25
C SER A 49 1.91 1.36 18.49
N GLN A 50 2.64 1.39 19.61
CA GLN A 50 2.17 2.03 20.85
C GLN A 50 2.21 3.57 20.82
N GLU A 51 2.80 4.17 19.78
CA GLU A 51 2.91 5.62 19.61
C GLU A 51 1.55 6.30 19.36
N LYS A 52 1.47 7.60 19.66
CA LYS A 52 0.27 8.43 19.39
C LYS A 52 0.67 9.73 18.67
N PRO A 53 0.36 9.90 17.37
CA PRO A 53 -0.31 8.91 16.49
C PRO A 53 0.56 7.66 16.24
N PRO A 54 -0.03 6.52 15.86
CA PRO A 54 0.73 5.31 15.55
C PRO A 54 1.72 5.54 14.40
N SER A 55 2.94 5.02 14.55
CA SER A 55 3.96 4.95 13.50
C SER A 55 3.69 3.82 12.51
N TRP A 56 2.90 2.81 12.87
CA TRP A 56 2.38 1.80 11.94
C TRP A 56 1.08 1.16 12.45
N ILE A 57 0.26 0.67 11.52
CA ILE A 57 -0.99 -0.06 11.80
C ILE A 57 -1.16 -1.18 10.78
N ALA A 58 -1.39 -2.41 11.25
CA ALA A 58 -1.78 -3.53 10.41
C ALA A 58 -3.26 -3.86 10.64
N PHE A 59 -4.04 -3.98 9.56
CA PHE A 59 -5.45 -4.38 9.63
C PHE A 59 -5.84 -5.25 8.44
N GLU A 60 -7.01 -5.87 8.54
CA GLU A 60 -7.62 -6.66 7.47
C GLU A 60 -8.97 -6.09 7.04
N LEU A 61 -9.23 -6.16 5.73
CA LEU A 61 -10.56 -6.09 5.13
C LEU A 61 -11.06 -7.52 4.94
N ILE A 62 -12.13 -7.87 5.64
CA ILE A 62 -12.70 -9.21 5.67
C ILE A 62 -14.03 -9.21 4.94
N VAL A 63 -14.10 -9.93 3.83
CA VAL A 63 -15.32 -10.14 3.06
C VAL A 63 -15.96 -11.44 3.55
N LYS A 64 -17.02 -11.32 4.37
CA LYS A 64 -17.71 -12.47 4.98
C LYS A 64 -18.56 -13.23 3.96
N GLN A 65 -17.92 -14.06 3.16
CA GLN A 65 -18.51 -14.95 2.15
C GLN A 65 -18.09 -16.40 2.45
N ARG A 66 -18.53 -17.36 1.64
CA ARG A 66 -18.05 -18.75 1.71
C ARG A 66 -17.33 -19.12 0.40
N PRO A 67 -16.00 -19.30 0.41
CA PRO A 67 -15.09 -19.12 1.54
C PRO A 67 -14.91 -17.64 1.95
N GLU A 68 -14.43 -17.38 3.18
CA GLU A 68 -14.09 -16.03 3.64
C GLU A 68 -12.84 -15.54 2.89
N GLN A 69 -12.87 -14.29 2.43
CA GLN A 69 -11.72 -13.65 1.79
C GLN A 69 -11.21 -12.50 2.65
N THR A 70 -9.88 -12.39 2.77
CA THR A 70 -9.18 -11.41 3.60
C THR A 70 -8.11 -10.70 2.81
N PHE A 71 -8.12 -9.37 2.86
CA PHE A 71 -7.08 -8.52 2.30
C PHE A 71 -6.40 -7.78 3.43
N ARG A 72 -5.08 -7.84 3.50
CA ARG A 72 -4.31 -7.20 4.56
C ARG A 72 -3.77 -5.86 4.09
N TRP A 73 -3.86 -4.88 4.96
CA TRP A 73 -3.32 -3.55 4.74
C TRP A 73 -2.45 -3.14 5.91
N ILE A 74 -1.27 -2.61 5.59
CA ILE A 74 -0.30 -2.12 6.55
C ILE A 74 0.02 -0.67 6.21
N PHE A 75 -0.21 0.23 7.17
CA PHE A 75 0.27 1.61 7.16
C PHE A 75 1.61 1.68 7.85
N VAL A 76 2.57 2.41 7.27
CA VAL A 76 3.87 2.69 7.90
C VAL A 76 4.22 4.17 7.71
N ARG A 77 4.47 4.86 8.82
CA ARG A 77 4.79 6.28 8.91
C ARG A 77 6.26 6.52 9.26
N ASP A 78 7.12 5.77 8.62
CA ASP A 78 8.56 5.80 8.83
C ASP A 78 9.27 5.47 7.52
N ALA A 79 10.46 6.03 7.35
CA ALA A 79 11.36 5.66 6.26
C ALA A 79 11.86 4.21 6.40
N LEU A 80 11.94 3.69 7.62
CA LEU A 80 12.37 2.32 7.88
C LEU A 80 11.17 1.44 8.18
N LEU A 81 11.01 0.36 7.41
CA LEU A 81 10.01 -0.66 7.70
C LEU A 81 10.29 -1.33 9.07
N PRO A 82 9.39 -1.18 10.07
CA PRO A 82 9.58 -1.77 11.39
C PRO A 82 9.67 -3.30 11.33
N GLU A 83 10.49 -3.91 12.18
CA GLU A 83 10.68 -5.37 12.17
C GLU A 83 9.36 -6.10 12.47
N GLU A 84 8.54 -5.56 13.37
CA GLU A 84 7.24 -6.13 13.74
C GLU A 84 6.27 -6.21 12.56
N VAL A 85 6.36 -5.25 11.63
CA VAL A 85 5.49 -5.19 10.45
C VAL A 85 5.71 -6.39 9.54
N ARG A 86 6.94 -6.92 9.47
CA ARG A 86 7.28 -8.08 8.63
C ARG A 86 6.51 -9.33 9.03
N ALA A 87 6.16 -9.48 10.31
CA ALA A 87 5.38 -10.61 10.80
C ALA A 87 3.95 -10.65 10.25
N TYR A 88 3.46 -9.52 9.73
CA TYR A 88 2.14 -9.39 9.13
C TYR A 88 2.18 -9.50 7.60
N MET A 89 3.34 -9.59 6.97
CA MET A 89 3.44 -9.74 5.52
C MET A 89 3.24 -11.21 5.12
N GLU A 90 2.18 -11.49 4.36
CA GLU A 90 1.90 -12.83 3.85
C GLU A 90 1.34 -12.79 2.42
N GLY A 91 1.47 -13.90 1.69
CA GLY A 91 0.95 -14.03 0.33
C GLY A 91 1.67 -13.12 -0.66
N ARG A 92 0.91 -12.52 -1.59
CA ARG A 92 1.40 -11.48 -2.49
C ARG A 92 1.58 -10.19 -1.68
N ILE A 93 2.72 -9.53 -1.83
CA ILE A 93 3.05 -8.30 -1.12
C ILE A 93 3.17 -7.19 -2.15
N VAL A 94 2.41 -6.12 -1.97
CA VAL A 94 2.48 -4.90 -2.77
C VAL A 94 2.98 -3.75 -1.91
N PHE A 95 3.96 -3.01 -2.39
CA PHE A 95 4.45 -1.78 -1.76
C PHE A 95 3.92 -0.56 -2.49
N ILE A 96 3.34 0.38 -1.74
CA ILE A 96 2.99 1.72 -2.20
C ILE A 96 3.84 2.70 -1.40
N PHE A 97 4.81 3.31 -2.07
CA PHE A 97 5.58 4.41 -1.51
C PHE A 97 4.89 5.72 -1.85
N ASP A 98 4.07 6.20 -0.92
CA ASP A 98 3.46 7.52 -0.99
C ASP A 98 4.40 8.52 -0.33
N VAL A 99 5.14 9.23 -1.18
CA VAL A 99 6.19 10.14 -0.76
C VAL A 99 5.93 11.54 -1.32
N LEU A 100 5.77 12.48 -0.39
CA LEU A 100 5.87 13.92 -0.69
C LEU A 100 7.34 14.29 -0.99
N ARG A 101 7.59 15.54 -1.38
CA ARG A 101 8.96 16.06 -1.54
C ARG A 101 9.43 16.68 -0.22
N PRO A 102 10.73 16.60 0.14
CA PRO A 102 11.27 17.51 1.14
C PRO A 102 11.08 18.93 0.59
N ASP A 103 10.49 19.80 1.40
CA ASP A 103 10.36 21.20 1.04
C ASP A 103 11.75 21.87 1.01
N GLU A 104 11.87 22.95 0.24
CA GLU A 104 13.12 23.74 0.18
C GLU A 104 13.50 24.34 1.56
N SER A 105 12.56 24.31 2.52
CA SER A 105 12.73 24.74 3.91
C SER A 105 13.50 23.74 4.78
N GLY A 106 13.80 22.54 4.29
CA GLY A 106 14.54 21.53 5.05
C GLY A 106 13.73 20.89 6.18
N THR A 107 12.40 20.88 6.06
CA THR A 107 11.55 20.07 6.91
C THR A 107 11.86 18.61 6.59
N THR A 108 12.57 17.94 7.50
CA THR A 108 12.90 16.51 7.37
C THR A 108 11.60 15.74 7.20
N MET A 109 11.32 15.32 5.97
CA MET A 109 10.29 14.32 5.73
C MET A 109 10.61 13.10 6.56
N ARG A 110 9.62 12.58 7.29
CA ARG A 110 9.78 11.32 8.03
C ARG A 110 9.97 10.12 7.11
N VAL A 111 9.49 10.22 5.87
CA VAL A 111 9.51 9.14 4.88
C VAL A 111 10.35 9.58 3.67
N SER A 112 11.55 9.02 3.53
CA SER A 112 12.45 9.26 2.39
C SER A 112 12.39 8.08 1.43
N LEU A 113 12.11 8.33 0.14
CA LEU A 113 12.00 7.26 -0.87
C LEU A 113 13.26 6.38 -0.96
N ALA A 114 14.45 6.97 -0.85
CA ALA A 114 15.69 6.19 -0.91
C ALA A 114 15.88 5.30 0.31
N GLU A 115 15.47 5.77 1.50
CA GLU A 115 15.56 4.99 2.74
C GLU A 115 14.48 3.92 2.80
N THR A 116 13.26 4.21 2.33
CA THR A 116 12.17 3.22 2.27
C THR A 116 12.47 2.10 1.29
N LEU A 117 13.00 2.42 0.10
CA LEU A 117 13.44 1.41 -0.87
C LEU A 117 14.56 0.53 -0.29
N ARG A 118 15.53 1.11 0.42
CA ARG A 118 16.56 0.34 1.14
C ARG A 118 15.99 -0.52 2.24
N SER A 119 14.96 -0.04 2.95
CA SER A 119 14.37 -0.79 4.07
C SER A 119 13.69 -2.09 3.62
N ILE A 120 13.31 -2.18 2.35
CA ILE A 120 12.73 -3.38 1.75
C ILE A 120 13.77 -4.23 0.99
N GLU A 121 15.04 -3.80 0.91
CA GLU A 121 16.11 -4.64 0.37
C GLU A 121 16.18 -5.95 1.16
N GLY A 122 15.99 -7.07 0.46
CA GLY A 122 15.92 -8.41 1.07
C GLY A 122 14.50 -8.96 1.26
N ILE A 123 13.45 -8.17 1.00
CA ILE A 123 12.10 -8.69 0.79
C ILE A 123 11.99 -9.10 -0.68
N ASN A 124 11.77 -10.38 -0.95
CA ASN A 124 11.64 -10.89 -2.31
C ASN A 124 10.25 -10.53 -2.88
N VAL A 125 10.12 -9.31 -3.39
CA VAL A 125 8.90 -8.79 -4.03
C VAL A 125 9.17 -8.53 -5.52
N PRO A 126 8.27 -8.97 -6.43
CA PRO A 126 8.35 -8.62 -7.84
C PRO A 126 8.36 -7.10 -8.05
N SER A 127 9.10 -6.60 -9.04
CA SER A 127 9.13 -5.16 -9.34
C SER A 127 7.74 -4.61 -9.63
N ASP A 128 6.89 -5.38 -10.30
CA ASP A 128 5.51 -5.00 -10.68
C ASP A 128 4.60 -4.83 -9.45
N ASP A 129 5.01 -5.31 -8.29
CA ASP A 129 4.30 -5.12 -7.02
C ASP A 129 4.85 -3.91 -6.23
N VAL A 130 5.78 -3.13 -6.81
CA VAL A 130 6.38 -1.96 -6.19
C VAL A 130 5.98 -0.68 -6.93
N VAL A 131 5.17 0.13 -6.24
CA VAL A 131 4.60 1.38 -6.75
C VAL A 131 5.19 2.57 -6.02
N VAL A 132 5.67 3.55 -6.77
CA VAL A 132 5.95 4.89 -6.25
C VAL A 132 4.82 5.82 -6.66
N TYR A 133 4.20 6.45 -5.66
CA TYR A 133 3.08 7.38 -5.82
C TYR A 133 3.51 8.77 -5.31
N THR A 134 3.63 9.75 -6.21
CA THR A 134 4.28 11.04 -5.87
C THR A 134 3.77 12.24 -6.69
N ALA A 135 3.75 13.44 -6.09
CA ALA A 135 3.14 14.68 -6.62
C ALA A 135 4.03 15.48 -7.59
N TYR A 136 4.53 14.86 -8.67
CA TYR A 136 5.21 15.49 -9.83
C TYR A 136 6.74 15.73 -9.86
N GLN A 137 7.16 16.03 -11.11
CA GLN A 137 8.42 15.75 -11.80
C GLN A 137 9.68 16.52 -11.35
N GLY A 138 10.82 15.83 -11.51
CA GLY A 138 12.16 16.42 -11.62
C GLY A 138 13.04 16.12 -10.42
N THR A 139 14.24 15.58 -10.68
CA THR A 139 15.43 15.48 -9.81
C THR A 139 15.39 14.62 -8.55
N GLY A 140 14.23 14.43 -7.89
CA GLY A 140 14.17 13.66 -6.63
C GLY A 140 14.39 12.16 -6.82
N ILE A 141 13.71 11.56 -7.81
CA ILE A 141 13.91 10.16 -8.21
C ILE A 141 15.22 9.99 -9.00
N ASP A 142 15.63 10.99 -9.78
CA ASP A 142 16.86 10.92 -10.58
C ASP A 142 18.13 10.90 -9.70
N ALA A 143 18.04 11.38 -8.46
CA ALA A 143 19.10 11.31 -7.46
C ALA A 143 19.15 9.97 -6.70
N ILE A 144 18.15 9.10 -6.89
CA ILE A 144 18.14 7.75 -6.32
C ILE A 144 19.10 6.89 -7.12
N ALA A 145 19.88 6.08 -6.41
CA ALA A 145 20.86 5.20 -7.02
C ALA A 145 20.17 4.24 -8.02
N PRO A 146 20.73 4.03 -9.25
CA PRO A 146 20.08 3.24 -10.29
C PRO A 146 19.62 1.84 -9.84
N GLU A 147 20.35 1.22 -8.91
CA GLU A 147 20.03 -0.07 -8.31
C GLU A 147 18.70 -0.05 -7.53
N LEU A 148 18.39 1.04 -6.83
CA LEU A 148 17.11 1.22 -6.12
C LEU A 148 15.97 1.50 -7.11
N LEU A 149 16.27 2.20 -8.21
CA LEU A 149 15.28 2.46 -9.26
C LEU A 149 14.83 1.20 -9.99
N ALA A 150 15.69 0.18 -10.07
CA ALA A 150 15.37 -1.09 -10.71
C ALA A 150 14.33 -1.92 -9.94
N VAL A 151 14.11 -1.61 -8.65
CA VAL A 151 13.10 -2.27 -7.81
C VAL A 151 11.68 -1.78 -8.14
N ILE A 152 11.54 -0.58 -8.70
CA ILE A 152 10.25 0.08 -8.93
C ILE A 152 9.66 -0.37 -10.28
N GLY A 153 8.55 -1.09 -10.27
CA GLY A 153 7.79 -1.43 -11.48
C GLY A 153 6.84 -0.31 -11.93
N HIS A 154 6.22 0.40 -10.99
CA HIS A 154 5.21 1.42 -11.31
C HIS A 154 5.55 2.78 -10.71
N ARG A 155 5.37 3.83 -11.52
CA ARG A 155 5.56 5.24 -11.13
C ARG A 155 4.30 6.00 -11.46
N ILE A 156 3.49 6.26 -10.45
CA ILE A 156 2.19 6.92 -10.56
C ILE A 156 2.31 8.33 -9.99
N ARG A 157 1.67 9.29 -10.67
CA ARG A 157 1.68 10.70 -10.25
C ARG A 157 0.45 10.99 -9.38
N LYS A 158 0.57 11.74 -8.29
CA LYS A 158 -0.57 12.14 -7.41
C LYS A 158 -1.61 13.05 -8.07
N GLU A 159 -1.36 13.53 -9.28
CA GLU A 159 -2.29 14.28 -10.11
C GLU A 159 -3.14 13.33 -10.95
N ASN A 160 -2.89 12.04 -10.78
CA ASN A 160 -3.47 10.94 -11.50
C ASN A 160 -3.87 9.83 -10.50
N ASP A 161 -4.69 10.19 -9.51
CA ASP A 161 -5.24 9.27 -8.52
C ASP A 161 -5.91 8.05 -9.17
N PHE A 162 -6.51 8.24 -10.35
CA PHE A 162 -7.19 7.16 -11.06
C PHE A 162 -6.23 6.03 -11.47
N GLU A 163 -4.96 6.32 -11.78
CA GLU A 163 -3.98 5.28 -12.10
C GLU A 163 -3.66 4.39 -10.89
N LEU A 164 -3.61 4.97 -9.68
CA LEU A 164 -3.38 4.20 -8.45
C LEU A 164 -4.61 3.35 -8.12
N ASP A 165 -5.81 3.92 -8.26
CA ASP A 165 -7.06 3.21 -8.08
C ASP A 165 -7.21 2.04 -9.06
N ASP A 166 -6.87 2.25 -10.34
CA ASP A 166 -6.90 1.21 -11.39
C ASP A 166 -5.90 0.09 -11.09
N PHE A 167 -4.67 0.44 -10.70
CA PHE A 167 -3.65 -0.54 -10.31
C PHE A 167 -4.14 -1.41 -9.15
N LEU A 168 -4.61 -0.78 -8.07
CA LEU A 168 -5.04 -1.50 -6.88
C LEU A 168 -6.29 -2.34 -7.14
N SER A 169 -7.24 -1.82 -7.90
CA SER A 169 -8.43 -2.55 -8.32
C SER A 169 -8.05 -3.77 -9.13
N GLY A 170 -7.07 -3.67 -10.04
CA GLY A 170 -6.54 -4.79 -10.82
C GLY A 170 -5.91 -5.87 -9.96
N VAL A 171 -5.03 -5.49 -9.02
CA VAL A 171 -4.39 -6.43 -8.09
C VAL A 171 -5.42 -7.14 -7.22
N VAL A 172 -6.36 -6.38 -6.66
CA VAL A 172 -7.43 -6.93 -5.81
C VAL A 172 -8.33 -7.87 -6.60
N LEU A 173 -8.71 -7.50 -7.83
CA LEU A 173 -9.51 -8.33 -8.71
C LEU A 173 -8.80 -9.66 -9.03
N GLU A 174 -7.52 -9.63 -9.38
CA GLU A 174 -6.73 -10.83 -9.62
C GLU A 174 -6.71 -11.75 -8.40
N CYS A 175 -6.61 -11.19 -7.19
CA CYS A 175 -6.67 -11.97 -5.95
C CYS A 175 -8.06 -12.54 -5.67
N ILE A 176 -9.13 -11.82 -6.01
CA ILE A 176 -10.51 -12.31 -5.90
C ILE A 176 -10.73 -13.48 -6.86
N GLU A 177 -10.29 -13.37 -8.11
CA GLU A 177 -10.53 -14.36 -9.17
C GLU A 177 -9.70 -15.65 -9.00
N ASN A 178 -8.51 -15.54 -8.40
CA ASN A 178 -7.59 -16.67 -8.17
C ASN A 178 -7.67 -17.25 -6.74
N GLY A 179 -8.49 -16.68 -5.86
CA GLY A 179 -8.56 -16.98 -4.43
C GLY A 179 -9.47 -18.13 -4.05
#